data_AF-A0A838HH72-F1
#
_entry.id   AF-A0A838HH72-F1
#
_cell.length_a   1.000
_cell.length_b   1.000
_cell.length_c   1.000
_cell.angle_alpha   90.00
_cell.angle_beta   90.00
_cell.angle_gamma   90.00
#
_symmetry.space_group_name_H-M   'P 1'
#
loop_
_entity.id
_entity.type
_entity.pdbx_description
1 polymer ?
#
loop_
_entity_poly.entity_id
_entity_poly.type
_entity_poly.pdbx_seq_one_letter_code
_entity_poly.pdbx_strand_id
1 'polypeptide(L)' 'NVREGAQVTRGQTLGTVGGQGTPEGPHLEFQIRTPDGPATDPLGWLRKRAS' A
#
# COMPACT_ATOMS: atom_id res chain seq x y z
N ASN A 1 -13.37 0.15 -2.05
CA ASN A 1 -13.76 1.58 -1.95
C ASN A 1 -14.01 1.92 -0.50
N VAL A 2 -13.03 2.55 0.13
CA VAL A 2 -13.06 2.96 1.55
C VAL A 2 -13.27 4.47 1.68
N ARG A 3 -13.52 4.94 2.90
CA ARG A 3 -13.58 6.37 3.26
C ARG A 3 -12.70 6.64 4.48
N GLU A 4 -12.36 7.90 4.70
CA GLU A 4 -11.61 8.31 5.89
C GLU A 4 -12.30 7.84 7.18
N GLY A 5 -11.50 7.37 8.14
CA GLY A 5 -11.98 6.79 9.40
C GLY A 5 -12.53 5.37 9.31
N ALA A 6 -12.63 4.76 8.12
CA ALA A 6 -13.07 3.37 8.00
C ALA A 6 -12.02 2.40 8.57
N GLN A 7 -12.46 1.48 9.45
CA GLN A 7 -11.65 0.33 9.83
C GLN A 7 -11.61 -0.66 8.67
N VAL A 8 -10.43 -1.19 8.37
CA VAL A 8 -10.20 -2.16 7.29
C VAL A 8 -9.65 -3.46 7.83
N THR A 9 -9.93 -4.56 7.13
CA THR A 9 -9.44 -5.90 7.50
C THR A 9 -8.43 -6.42 6.47
N ARG A 10 -7.57 -7.35 6.89
CA ARG A 10 -6.60 -7.99 5.99
C ARG A 10 -7.34 -8.69 4.84
N GLY A 11 -6.93 -8.41 3.60
CA GLY A 11 -7.53 -8.99 2.40
C GLY A 11 -8.71 -8.20 1.82
N GLN A 12 -9.17 -7.15 2.50
CA GLN A 12 -10.24 -6.29 1.98
C GLN A 12 -9.80 -5.51 0.73
N THR A 13 -10.64 -5.50 -0.31
CA THR A 13 -10.42 -4.67 -1.49
C THR A 13 -10.64 -3.18 -1.18
N LEU A 14 -9.55 -2.41 -1.23
CA LEU A 14 -9.58 -0.97 -0.93
C LEU A 14 -9.91 -0.12 -2.16
N GLY A 15 -9.49 -0.53 -3.36
CA GLY A 15 -9.70 0.17 -4.63
C GLY A 15 -9.12 -0.61 -5.80
N THR A 16 -8.91 0.06 -6.92
CA THR A 16 -8.30 -0.48 -8.15
C THR A 16 -6.95 0.20 -8.42
N VAL A 17 -6.12 -0.43 -9.25
CA VAL A 17 -4.91 0.20 -9.80
C VAL A 17 -5.30 1.41 -10.66
N GLY A 18 -4.51 2.50 -10.56
CA GLY A 18 -4.66 3.72 -11.35
C GLY A 18 -3.48 3.94 -12.28
N GLY A 19 -3.36 5.14 -12.86
CA GLY A 19 -2.18 5.52 -13.66
C GLY A 19 -2.33 5.39 -15.18
N GLN A 20 -3.50 5.01 -15.70
CA GLN A 20 -3.70 4.87 -17.15
C GLN A 20 -3.39 6.13 -17.97
N GLY A 21 -3.56 7.32 -17.36
CA GLY A 21 -3.26 8.61 -17.97
C GLY A 21 -1.91 9.21 -17.59
N THR A 22 -1.05 8.50 -16.86
CA THR A 22 0.28 9.00 -16.48
C THR A 22 1.36 8.44 -17.42
N PRO A 23 2.51 9.12 -17.58
CA PRO A 23 3.61 8.63 -18.42
C PRO A 23 4.14 7.24 -18.03
N GLU A 24 4.03 6.86 -16.76
CA GLU A 24 4.49 5.59 -16.21
C GLU A 24 3.52 4.43 -16.49
N GLY A 25 2.29 4.73 -16.94
CA GLY A 25 1.24 3.76 -17.16
C GLY A 25 0.65 3.17 -15.87
N PRO A 26 -0.26 2.18 -15.97
CA PRO A 26 -0.95 1.63 -14.81
C PRO A 26 -0.02 0.93 -13.81
N HIS A 27 0.02 1.42 -12.57
CA HIS A 27 0.82 0.82 -11.51
C HIS A 27 0.26 1.13 -10.12
N LEU A 28 0.68 0.33 -9.13
CA LEU A 28 0.42 0.57 -7.72
C LEU A 28 1.71 1.01 -7.04
N GLU A 29 1.72 2.23 -6.49
CA GLU A 29 2.74 2.62 -5.52
C GLU A 29 2.33 2.15 -4.12
N PHE A 30 3.21 1.43 -3.43
CA PHE A 30 2.97 0.92 -2.09
C PHE A 30 4.11 1.32 -1.15
N GLN A 31 3.79 2.00 -0.05
CA GLN A 31 4.75 2.49 0.92
C GLN A 31 4.42 2.00 2.32
N ILE A 32 5.45 1.69 3.11
CA ILE A 32 5.32 1.42 4.54
C ILE A 32 5.97 2.57 5.31
N ARG A 33 5.21 3.17 6.23
CA ARG A 33 5.67 4.23 7.14
C ARG A 33 5.48 3.75 8.57
N THR A 34 6.57 3.52 9.28
CA THR A 34 6.56 3.22 10.72
C THR A 34 6.70 4.50 11.52
N PRO A 35 6.17 4.58 12.75
CA PRO A 35 6.38 5.74 13.63
C PRO A 35 7.87 6.00 13.95
N ASP A 36 8.71 4.96 13.82
CA ASP A 36 10.02 4.88 14.47
C ASP A 36 11.19 5.44 13.64
N GLY A 37 10.94 6.09 12.49
CA GLY A 37 11.99 6.75 11.71
C GLY A 37 11.96 6.49 10.20
N PRO A 38 13.12 6.47 9.51
CA PRO A 38 13.24 6.66 8.06
C PRO A 38 12.49 5.63 7.21
N ALA A 39 12.35 5.96 5.92
CA ALA A 39 11.64 5.14 4.94
C ALA A 39 12.03 3.66 5.03
N THR A 40 11.04 2.81 5.25
CA THR A 40 11.21 1.36 5.39
C THR A 40 11.09 0.70 4.02
N ASP A 41 11.99 -0.24 3.70
CA ASP A 41 11.83 -1.13 2.53
C ASP A 41 10.51 -1.94 2.67
N PRO A 42 9.50 -1.70 1.83
CA PRO A 42 8.21 -2.36 1.94
C PRO A 42 8.32 -3.89 1.78
N LEU A 43 9.21 -4.36 0.92
CA LEU A 43 9.35 -5.80 0.66
C LEU A 43 10.01 -6.52 1.83
N GLY A 44 11.09 -5.96 2.38
CA GLY A 44 11.71 -6.46 3.60
C GLY A 44 10.74 -6.48 4.79
N TRP A 45 9.88 -5.47 4.93
CA TRP A 45 8.87 -5.42 5.99
C TRP A 45 7.79 -6.48 5.83
N LEU A 46 7.29 -6.67 4.60
CA LEU A 46 6.25 -7.66 4.27
C LEU A 46 6.76 -9.09 4.45
N ARG A 47 7.97 -9.40 3.97
CA ARG A 47 8.56 -10.75 4.07
C ARG A 47 8.67 -11.24 5.51
N LYS A 48 9.01 -10.34 6.45
CA LYS A 48 9.05 -10.66 7.89
C LYS A 48 7.67 -11.00 8.50
N ARG A 49 6.58 -10.68 7.79
CA ARG A 49 5.17 -10.85 8.21
C ARG A 49 4.38 -11.77 7.30
N ALA A 50 5.01 -12.29 6.25
CA ALA A 50 4.50 -13.41 5.47
C ALA A 50 4.69 -14.66 6.34
N SER A 51 3.65 -15.00 7.09
CA SER A 51 3.50 -16.28 7.77
C SER A 51 3.25 -17.38 6.76
#